data_AF-A0A1H1VC10-F1
#
_entry.id   AF-A0A1H1VC10-F1
#
_cell.length_a   1.000
_cell.length_b   1.000
_cell.length_c   1.000
_cell.angle_alpha   90.00
_cell.angle_beta   90.00
_cell.angle_gamma   90.00
#
_symmetry.space_group_name_H-M   'P 1'
#
loop_
_entity.id
_entity.type
_entity.pdbx_description
1 polymer ?
#
loop_
_entity_poly.entity_id
_entity_poly.type
_entity_poly.pdbx_seq_one_letter_code
_entity_poly.pdbx_strand_id
1 'polypeptide(L)'
;MPFCTQCGHQNPSDAKFCSNCGTPLVRPMQPAETGGDATSTMAMVREETAQVERDDSSDLAAADQAAVDALPEGSALLVVLRGPNAGSRFLLDTDVVSAGRHPDSDIFLDDVTVSRRHAEFRRMPGGFVVSDVGSLNGTYVNRDRIDEVALSNGDEVQIGKYRLVYYSSQHGFGGGPR
;
A
#
# COMPACT_ATOMS: atom_id res chain seq x y z
N MET A 1 4.91 -6.25 -37.52
CA MET A 1 4.97 -6.72 -36.12
C MET A 1 5.30 -5.55 -35.21
N PRO A 2 4.45 -5.22 -34.22
CA PRO A 2 4.79 -4.25 -33.19
C PRO A 2 5.95 -4.78 -32.34
N PHE A 3 6.95 -3.93 -32.09
CA PHE A 3 8.03 -4.23 -31.17
C PHE A 3 7.80 -3.47 -29.86
N CYS A 4 8.15 -4.11 -28.74
CA CYS A 4 8.06 -3.47 -27.45
C CYS A 4 9.19 -2.44 -27.29
N THR A 5 8.86 -1.18 -27.04
CA THR A 5 9.85 -0.12 -26.79
C THR A 5 10.57 -0.24 -25.45
N GLN A 6 10.05 -1.07 -24.53
CA GLN A 6 10.65 -1.28 -23.22
C GLN A 6 11.66 -2.45 -23.20
N CYS A 7 11.36 -3.58 -23.84
CA CYS A 7 12.23 -4.77 -23.81
C CYS A 7 12.79 -5.18 -25.17
N GLY A 8 12.41 -4.49 -26.25
CA GLY A 8 12.86 -4.81 -27.62
C GLY A 8 12.24 -6.07 -28.22
N HIS A 9 11.38 -6.79 -27.50
CA HIS A 9 10.79 -8.04 -28.00
C HIS A 9 9.75 -7.78 -29.10
N GLN A 10 9.80 -8.59 -30.17
CA GLN A 10 8.81 -8.56 -31.25
C GLN A 10 7.57 -9.34 -30.85
N ASN A 11 6.42 -8.70 -30.98
CA ASN A 11 5.13 -9.33 -30.69
C ASN A 11 4.31 -9.49 -31.97
N PRO A 12 3.38 -10.46 -31.99
CA PRO A 12 2.48 -10.64 -33.12
C PRO A 12 1.59 -9.40 -33.32
N SER A 13 1.12 -9.19 -34.56
CA SER A 13 0.44 -7.96 -34.98
C SER A 13 -0.87 -7.63 -34.24
N ASP A 14 -1.48 -8.61 -33.59
CA ASP A 14 -2.73 -8.48 -32.83
C ASP A 14 -2.49 -8.36 -31.31
N ALA A 15 -1.24 -8.46 -30.84
CA ALA A 15 -0.93 -8.40 -29.41
C ALA A 15 -1.18 -7.00 -28.84
N LYS A 16 -2.04 -6.93 -27.82
CA LYS A 16 -2.29 -5.71 -27.04
C LYS A 16 -1.23 -5.47 -25.97
N PHE A 17 -0.53 -6.52 -25.55
CA PHE A 17 0.48 -6.53 -24.50
C PHE A 17 1.69 -7.33 -24.93
N CYS A 18 2.88 -6.96 -24.45
CA CYS A 18 4.11 -7.70 -24.72
C CYS A 18 4.11 -9.04 -23.98
N SER A 19 4.32 -10.14 -24.70
CA SER A 19 4.34 -11.50 -24.12
C SER A 19 5.53 -11.76 -23.20
N ASN A 20 6.57 -10.92 -23.25
CA ASN A 20 7.79 -11.09 -22.45
C ASN A 20 7.85 -10.17 -21.21
N CYS A 21 7.25 -8.97 -21.26
CA CYS A 21 7.36 -8.00 -20.16
C CYS A 21 6.02 -7.42 -19.68
N GLY A 22 4.89 -7.83 -20.27
CA GLY A 22 3.55 -7.40 -19.85
C GLY A 22 3.14 -5.97 -20.23
N THR A 23 4.07 -5.18 -20.78
CA THR A 23 3.83 -3.77 -21.13
C THR A 23 2.84 -3.62 -22.29
N PRO A 24 1.88 -2.67 -22.22
CA PRO A 24 0.95 -2.44 -23.32
C PRO A 24 1.68 -1.94 -24.58
N LEU A 25 1.39 -2.56 -25.72
CA LEU A 25 1.93 -2.13 -27.01
C LEU A 25 1.01 -1.04 -27.56
N VAL A 26 1.43 0.22 -27.41
CA VAL A 26 0.65 1.38 -27.82
C VAL A 26 0.47 1.35 -29.35
N ARG A 27 -0.79 1.28 -29.83
CA ARG A 27 -1.11 1.50 -31.24
C ARG A 27 -1.06 3.00 -31.54
N PRO A 28 -0.36 3.46 -32.59
CA PRO A 28 -0.56 4.80 -33.09
C PRO A 28 -1.94 4.86 -33.77
N MET A 29 -2.89 5.55 -33.15
CA MET A 29 -4.15 5.90 -33.78
C MET A 29 -3.92 7.17 -34.61
N GLN A 30 -4.25 7.11 -35.89
CA GLN A 30 -4.09 8.19 -36.87
C GLN A 30 -4.96 9.42 -36.52
N PRO A 31 -4.58 10.62 -37.00
CA PRO A 31 -5.16 11.89 -36.58
C PRO A 31 -6.50 12.16 -37.27
N ALA A 32 -7.44 12.76 -36.52
CA ALA A 32 -8.64 13.36 -37.10
C ALA A 32 -8.43 14.87 -37.19
N GLU A 33 -8.40 15.37 -38.42
CA GLU A 33 -8.36 16.79 -38.75
C GLU A 33 -9.78 17.26 -39.07
N THR A 34 -10.23 18.39 -38.51
CA THR A 34 -11.10 19.40 -39.17
C THR A 34 -11.16 20.63 -38.26
N GLY A 35 -10.90 21.81 -38.84
CA GLY A 35 -10.74 23.09 -38.16
C GLY A 35 -12.04 23.85 -37.83
N GLY A 36 -11.87 25.05 -37.29
CA GLY A 36 -12.93 26.03 -37.07
C GLY A 36 -12.68 26.94 -35.86
N ASP A 37 -12.16 28.13 -36.13
CA ASP A 37 -11.90 29.25 -35.24
C ASP A 37 -13.10 29.70 -34.38
N ALA A 38 -12.86 30.01 -33.10
CA ALA A 38 -13.37 31.22 -32.43
C ALA A 38 -12.83 31.35 -30.99
N THR A 39 -12.23 32.51 -30.73
CA THR A 39 -11.90 33.11 -29.45
C THR A 39 -12.99 32.98 -28.38
N SER A 40 -12.63 32.50 -27.20
CA SER A 40 -13.16 32.98 -25.91
C SER A 40 -12.21 32.60 -24.78
N THR A 41 -11.50 33.61 -24.29
CA THR A 41 -10.64 33.58 -23.12
C THR A 41 -11.44 33.46 -21.83
N MET A 42 -10.87 32.68 -20.91
CA MET A 42 -10.89 32.80 -19.43
C MET A 42 -11.91 31.99 -18.61
N ALA A 43 -11.32 30.99 -17.93
CA ALA A 43 -11.49 30.63 -16.52
C ALA A 43 -12.82 30.04 -16.04
N MET A 44 -12.97 28.73 -16.25
CA MET A 44 -13.82 27.86 -15.44
C MET A 44 -13.15 26.47 -15.37
N VAL A 45 -12.22 26.23 -14.43
CA VAL A 45 -11.87 24.84 -14.08
C VAL A 45 -12.87 24.35 -13.04
N ARG A 46 -13.96 23.77 -13.55
CA ARG A 46 -14.81 22.83 -12.81
C ARG A 46 -14.27 21.43 -13.09
N GLU A 47 -14.28 20.61 -12.04
CA GLU A 47 -14.09 19.15 -11.95
C GLU A 47 -14.33 18.37 -13.25
N GLU A 48 -13.56 17.31 -13.50
CA GLU A 48 -14.08 15.92 -13.44
C GLU A 48 -12.97 14.85 -13.67
N THR A 49 -12.81 13.99 -12.66
CA THR A 49 -12.46 12.54 -12.67
C THR A 49 -11.18 11.96 -13.29
N ALA A 50 -10.47 11.22 -12.43
CA ALA A 50 -10.09 9.81 -12.67
C ALA A 50 -9.85 9.16 -11.29
N GLN A 51 -10.89 8.72 -10.56
CA GLN A 51 -11.38 7.33 -10.61
C GLN A 51 -10.31 6.30 -11.01
N VAL A 52 -9.53 5.85 -10.02
CA VAL A 52 -9.13 4.44 -9.89
C VAL A 52 -9.36 4.04 -8.43
N GLU A 53 -10.63 3.98 -8.06
CA GLU A 53 -11.08 3.10 -7.00
C GLU A 53 -11.31 1.73 -7.66
N ARG A 54 -10.29 0.88 -7.60
CA ARG A 54 -10.51 -0.56 -7.76
C ARG A 54 -10.69 -1.11 -6.36
N ASP A 55 -11.95 -1.42 -6.09
CA ASP A 55 -12.44 -2.36 -5.10
C ASP A 55 -11.66 -3.69 -5.26
N ASP A 56 -10.55 -3.82 -4.55
CA ASP A 56 -9.73 -5.05 -4.42
C ASP A 56 -9.54 -5.40 -2.93
N SER A 57 -10.26 -4.71 -2.03
CA SER A 57 -10.11 -4.85 -0.58
C SER A 57 -10.93 -5.98 0.03
N SER A 58 -11.87 -6.57 -0.72
CA SER A 58 -12.80 -7.58 -0.20
C SER A 58 -12.24 -9.01 -0.28
N ASP A 59 -11.48 -9.35 -1.32
CA ASP A 59 -10.86 -10.68 -1.45
C ASP A 59 -9.60 -10.86 -0.59
N LEU A 60 -8.86 -9.77 -0.33
CA LEU A 60 -7.70 -9.77 0.58
C LEU A 60 -8.11 -10.12 2.02
N ALA A 61 -9.23 -9.56 2.49
CA ALA A 61 -9.68 -9.72 3.88
C ALA A 61 -9.90 -11.18 4.32
N ALA A 62 -10.39 -12.04 3.43
CA ALA A 62 -10.63 -13.45 3.75
C ALA A 62 -9.34 -14.29 3.81
N ALA A 63 -8.38 -14.02 2.91
CA ALA A 63 -7.07 -14.67 2.93
C ALA A 63 -6.21 -14.16 4.09
N ASP A 64 -6.34 -12.87 4.42
CA ASP A 64 -5.71 -12.25 5.58
C ASP A 64 -6.24 -12.87 6.88
N GLN A 65 -7.55 -13.12 6.99
CA GLN A 65 -8.11 -13.82 8.16
C GLN A 65 -7.56 -15.23 8.36
N ALA A 66 -7.38 -16.01 7.29
CA ALA A 66 -6.78 -17.34 7.40
C ALA A 66 -5.30 -17.28 7.80
N ALA A 67 -4.55 -16.27 7.33
CA ALA A 67 -3.18 -16.04 7.75
C ALA A 67 -3.09 -15.60 9.22
N VAL A 68 -4.03 -14.79 9.68
CA VAL A 68 -4.13 -14.30 11.07
C VAL A 68 -4.50 -15.42 12.04
N ASP A 69 -5.38 -16.33 11.63
CA ASP A 69 -5.76 -17.51 12.43
C ASP A 69 -4.59 -18.50 12.58
N ALA A 70 -3.71 -18.57 11.57
CA ALA A 70 -2.52 -19.41 11.57
C ALA A 70 -1.30 -18.77 12.27
N LEU A 71 -1.43 -17.58 12.87
CA LEU A 71 -0.30 -16.91 13.53
C LEU A 71 0.04 -17.58 14.86
N PRO A 72 1.34 -17.78 15.15
CA PRO A 72 1.79 -18.24 16.47
C PRO A 72 1.41 -17.23 17.57
N GLU A 73 1.28 -17.73 18.79
CA GLU A 73 0.76 -16.96 19.92
C GLU A 73 1.57 -15.67 20.17
N GLY A 74 0.87 -14.55 20.07
CA GLY A 74 1.43 -13.22 20.32
C GLY A 74 2.25 -12.65 19.17
N SER A 75 2.13 -13.20 17.96
CA SER A 75 2.56 -12.55 16.73
C SER A 75 1.44 -11.67 16.16
N ALA A 76 1.83 -10.72 15.32
CA ALA A 76 0.90 -9.90 14.57
C ALA A 76 1.28 -9.87 13.08
N LEU A 77 0.36 -9.39 12.25
CA LEU A 77 0.52 -9.27 10.81
C LEU A 77 0.12 -7.87 10.38
N LEU A 78 0.96 -7.23 9.58
CA LEU A 78 0.65 -5.98 8.90
C LEU A 78 0.43 -6.25 7.42
N VAL A 79 -0.74 -5.90 6.91
CA VAL A 79 -1.10 -6.09 5.51
C VAL A 79 -1.17 -4.73 4.83
N VAL A 80 -0.45 -4.56 3.73
CA VAL A 80 -0.49 -3.32 2.95
C VAL A 80 -1.73 -3.31 2.06
N LEU A 81 -2.72 -2.49 2.40
CA LEU A 81 -3.92 -2.30 1.59
C LEU A 81 -3.65 -1.40 0.37
N ARG A 82 -2.91 -0.30 0.55
CA ARG A 82 -2.60 0.63 -0.53
C ARG A 82 -1.12 1.04 -0.53
N GLY A 83 -0.57 1.13 -1.74
CA GLY A 83 0.80 1.54 -2.02
C GLY A 83 1.37 0.74 -3.19
N PRO A 84 2.60 1.04 -3.64
CA PRO A 84 3.30 0.20 -4.62
C PRO A 84 3.53 -1.23 -4.11
N ASN A 85 3.46 -1.45 -2.80
CA ASN A 85 3.54 -2.76 -2.14
C ASN A 85 2.17 -3.31 -1.70
N ALA A 86 1.08 -2.92 -2.36
CA ALA A 86 -0.26 -3.44 -2.01
C ALA A 86 -0.31 -4.96 -2.13
N GLY A 87 -0.90 -5.63 -1.12
CA GLY A 87 -0.95 -7.08 -0.98
C GLY A 87 0.25 -7.70 -0.25
N SER A 88 1.28 -6.91 0.06
CA SER A 88 2.39 -7.40 0.90
C SER A 88 1.95 -7.57 2.35
N ARG A 89 2.43 -8.65 2.97
CA ARG A 89 2.16 -9.00 4.36
C ARG A 89 3.46 -9.10 5.13
N PHE A 90 3.54 -8.40 6.26
CA PHE A 90 4.71 -8.36 7.14
C PHE A 90 4.35 -9.01 8.47
N LEU A 91 5.09 -10.04 8.83
CA LEU A 91 4.95 -10.71 10.11
C LEU A 91 5.68 -9.89 11.18
N LEU A 92 5.01 -9.62 12.29
CA LEU A 92 5.57 -9.04 13.51
C LEU A 92 5.86 -10.19 14.48
N ASP A 93 7.01 -10.83 14.33
CA ASP A 93 7.49 -11.88 15.25
C ASP A 93 8.51 -11.39 16.28
N THR A 94 9.06 -10.19 16.09
CA THR A 94 10.13 -9.63 16.92
C THR A 94 9.58 -8.61 17.93
N ASP A 95 10.34 -8.35 19.01
CA ASP A 95 9.96 -7.37 20.03
C ASP A 95 9.90 -5.93 19.52
N VAL A 96 10.74 -5.59 18.54
CA VAL A 96 10.74 -4.27 17.89
C VAL A 96 10.88 -4.49 16.39
N VAL A 97 9.95 -3.92 15.63
CA VAL A 97 9.93 -3.97 14.17
C VAL A 97 9.93 -2.55 13.64
N SER A 98 10.93 -2.22 12.85
CA SER A 98 11.12 -0.88 12.30
C SER A 98 10.50 -0.74 10.92
N ALA A 99 9.81 0.37 10.67
CA ALA A 99 9.20 0.69 9.38
C ALA A 99 9.75 1.98 8.80
N GLY A 100 10.12 1.92 7.53
CA GLY A 100 10.66 3.08 6.83
C GLY A 100 11.25 2.77 5.47
N ARG A 101 11.85 3.79 4.87
CA ARG A 101 12.53 3.70 3.57
C ARG A 101 13.98 3.24 3.68
N HIS A 102 14.46 2.89 4.87
CA HIS A 102 15.83 2.36 5.01
C HIS A 102 15.86 0.89 4.58
N PRO A 103 16.86 0.44 3.82
CA PRO A 103 16.98 -0.98 3.46
C PRO A 103 17.20 -1.88 4.69
N ASP A 104 17.68 -1.33 5.81
CA ASP A 104 17.82 -2.06 7.08
C ASP A 104 16.53 -2.04 7.93
N SER A 105 15.44 -1.47 7.44
CA SER A 105 14.14 -1.53 8.13
C SER A 105 13.45 -2.85 7.84
N ASP A 106 12.89 -3.47 8.89
CA ASP A 106 12.15 -4.74 8.80
C ASP A 106 10.97 -4.63 7.82
N ILE A 107 10.28 -3.48 7.87
CA ILE A 107 9.23 -3.12 6.94
C ILE A 107 9.78 -2.05 5.99
N PHE A 108 10.31 -2.52 4.86
CA PHE A 108 10.84 -1.66 3.82
C PHE A 108 9.71 -1.04 2.97
N LEU A 109 9.57 0.27 3.07
CA LEU A 109 8.59 1.07 2.34
C LEU A 109 9.32 2.05 1.41
N ASP A 110 9.52 1.64 0.15
CA ASP A 110 10.19 2.46 -0.86
C ASP A 110 9.30 3.59 -1.35
N ASP A 111 9.27 4.71 -0.63
CA ASP A 111 8.61 5.92 -1.13
C ASP A 111 9.23 7.22 -0.59
N VAL A 112 9.17 8.28 -1.39
CA VAL A 112 9.69 9.60 -1.03
C VAL A 112 8.96 10.22 0.17
N THR A 113 7.68 9.91 0.38
CA THR A 113 6.89 10.39 1.52
C THR A 113 7.18 9.62 2.81
N VAL A 114 7.97 8.55 2.75
CA VAL A 114 8.35 7.76 3.91
C VAL A 114 9.78 8.13 4.32
N SER A 115 9.94 8.56 5.58
CA SER A 115 11.26 8.76 6.19
C SER A 115 12.07 7.46 6.26
N ARG A 116 13.39 7.58 6.29
CA ARG A 116 14.30 6.42 6.46
C ARG A 116 13.92 5.58 7.68
N ARG A 117 13.76 6.22 8.83
CA ARG A 117 13.12 5.65 10.01
C ARG A 117 11.83 6.42 10.22
N HIS A 118 10.69 5.78 10.07
CA HIS A 118 9.39 6.46 10.11
C HIS A 118 8.65 6.12 11.40
N ALA A 119 8.40 4.83 11.60
CA ALA A 119 7.71 4.32 12.77
C ALA A 119 8.38 3.05 13.26
N GLU A 120 8.19 2.73 14.53
CA GLU A 120 8.57 1.48 15.15
C GLU A 120 7.33 0.83 15.76
N PHE A 121 7.19 -0.48 15.57
CA PHE A 121 6.19 -1.29 16.22
C PHE A 121 6.87 -2.06 17.35
N ARG A 122 6.44 -1.83 18.58
CA ARG A 122 6.98 -2.47 19.78
C ARG A 122 5.96 -3.45 20.33
N ARG A 123 6.42 -4.68 20.56
CA ARG A 123 5.65 -5.69 21.27
C ARG A 123 5.61 -5.36 22.74
N MET A 124 4.40 -5.29 23.29
CA MET A 124 4.14 -5.07 24.69
C MET A 124 3.39 -6.29 25.28
N PRO A 125 3.37 -6.46 26.61
CA PRO A 125 2.70 -7.59 27.29
C PRO A 125 1.17 -7.63 27.14
N GLY A 126 0.59 -6.80 26.27
CA GLY A 126 -0.84 -6.67 26.02
C GLY A 126 -1.20 -6.39 24.56
N GLY A 127 -0.22 -6.36 23.64
CA GLY A 127 -0.44 -6.04 22.23
C GLY A 127 0.80 -5.44 21.58
N PHE A 128 0.62 -4.81 20.42
CA PHE A 128 1.66 -4.03 19.76
C PHE A 128 1.36 -2.54 19.92
N VAL A 129 2.40 -1.74 20.10
CA VAL A 129 2.34 -0.29 20.16
C VAL A 129 3.11 0.25 18.97
N VAL A 130 2.53 1.17 18.22
CA VAL A 130 3.24 1.91 17.17
C VAL A 130 3.70 3.25 17.72
N SER A 131 4.97 3.58 17.51
CA SER A 131 5.58 4.84 17.90
C SER A 131 6.23 5.50 16.68
N ASP A 132 5.97 6.79 16.47
CA ASP A 132 6.62 7.60 15.44
C ASP A 132 8.04 7.98 15.90
N VAL A 133 9.05 7.75 15.07
CA VAL A 133 10.46 8.00 15.40
C VAL A 133 11.06 9.21 14.70
N GLY A 134 10.23 10.18 14.32
CA GLY A 134 10.64 11.39 13.64
C GLY A 134 10.35 11.35 12.15
N SER A 135 9.14 10.90 11.79
CA SER A 135 8.68 11.01 10.42
C SER A 135 8.45 12.47 10.03
N LEU A 136 8.70 12.79 8.76
CA LEU A 136 8.47 14.16 8.26
C LEU A 136 6.98 14.45 8.10
N ASN A 137 6.20 13.43 7.71
CA ASN A 137 4.78 13.57 7.38
C ASN A 137 3.84 13.17 8.53
N GLY A 138 4.36 12.53 9.59
CA GLY A 138 3.58 11.94 10.66
C GLY A 138 3.12 10.51 10.34
N THR A 139 2.96 9.71 11.39
CA THR A 139 2.25 8.44 11.37
C THR A 139 0.79 8.68 11.77
N TYR A 140 -0.14 8.05 11.05
CA TYR A 140 -1.57 8.17 11.32
C TYR A 140 -2.15 6.79 11.63
N VAL A 141 -3.01 6.69 12.63
CA VAL A 141 -3.74 5.47 12.96
C VAL A 141 -5.21 5.81 12.99
N ASN A 142 -6.04 5.05 12.26
CA ASN A 142 -7.47 5.30 12.12
C ASN A 142 -7.83 6.76 11.70
N ARG A 143 -6.93 7.39 10.91
CA ARG A 143 -6.98 8.80 10.43
C ARG A 143 -6.56 9.86 11.45
N ASP A 144 -6.18 9.48 12.66
CA ASP A 144 -5.65 10.38 13.68
C ASP A 144 -4.11 10.35 13.66
N ARG A 145 -3.47 11.53 13.72
CA ARG A 145 -2.00 11.61 13.84
C ARG A 145 -1.60 11.19 15.24
N ILE A 146 -0.68 10.24 15.34
CA ILE A 146 -0.19 9.73 16.62
C ILE A 146 1.32 9.92 16.74
N ASP A 147 1.78 10.03 17.98
CA ASP A 147 3.20 9.89 18.32
C ASP A 147 3.47 8.50 18.91
N GLU A 148 2.56 7.99 19.74
CA GLU A 148 2.57 6.61 20.25
C GLU A 148 1.14 6.14 20.51
N VAL A 149 0.76 4.95 20.02
CA VAL A 149 -0.57 4.37 20.26
C VAL A 149 -0.53 2.85 20.26
N ALA A 150 -1.33 2.23 21.13
CA ALA A 150 -1.55 0.79 21.14
C ALA A 150 -2.45 0.38 19.96
N LEU A 151 -2.01 -0.59 19.17
CA LEU A 151 -2.74 -1.12 18.03
C LEU A 151 -3.67 -2.25 18.45
N SER A 152 -4.87 -2.19 17.91
CA SER A 152 -5.92 -3.21 18.03
C SER A 152 -6.15 -3.89 16.68
N ASN A 153 -6.60 -5.15 16.73
CA ASN A 153 -6.90 -5.92 15.53
C ASN A 153 -7.89 -5.18 14.61
N GLY A 154 -7.51 -4.98 13.35
CA GLY A 154 -8.27 -4.21 12.35
C GLY A 154 -7.90 -2.73 12.26
N ASP A 155 -6.96 -2.24 13.07
CA ASP A 155 -6.53 -0.85 13.01
C ASP A 155 -5.79 -0.54 11.70
N GLU A 156 -6.15 0.60 11.11
CA GLU A 156 -5.51 1.10 9.90
C GLU A 156 -4.37 2.06 10.25
N VAL A 157 -3.14 1.66 9.92
CA VAL A 157 -1.93 2.47 10.08
C VAL A 157 -1.54 3.06 8.73
N GLN A 158 -1.53 4.38 8.64
CA GLN A 158 -1.11 5.12 7.46
C GLN A 158 0.28 5.74 7.66
N ILE A 159 1.18 5.43 6.75
CA ILE A 159 2.59 5.85 6.74
C ILE A 159 2.87 6.49 5.37
N GLY A 160 2.93 7.82 5.32
CA GLY A 160 3.01 8.55 4.06
C GLY A 160 1.82 8.22 3.14
N LYS A 161 2.10 7.68 1.95
CA LYS A 161 1.07 7.19 1.03
C LYS A 161 0.65 5.73 1.23
N TYR A 162 1.31 5.01 2.14
CA TYR A 162 1.00 3.61 2.43
C TYR A 162 -0.11 3.51 3.45
N ARG A 163 -1.01 2.55 3.22
CA ARG A 163 -2.07 2.20 4.15
C ARG A 163 -1.92 0.74 4.50
N LEU A 164 -1.68 0.47 5.77
CA LEU A 164 -1.50 -0.86 6.31
C LEU A 164 -2.64 -1.15 7.28
N VAL A 165 -3.08 -2.40 7.36
CA VAL A 165 -3.99 -2.86 8.41
C VAL A 165 -3.23 -3.81 9.31
N TYR A 166 -3.36 -3.56 10.60
CA TYR A 166 -2.80 -4.39 11.63
C TYR A 166 -3.78 -5.48 12.02
N TYR A 167 -3.29 -6.71 12.06
CA TYR A 167 -4.01 -7.86 12.58
C TYR A 167 -3.19 -8.53 13.67
N SER A 168 -3.82 -8.85 14.79
CA SER A 168 -3.17 -9.59 15.88
C SER A 168 -3.67 -11.02 15.93
N SER A 169 -2.80 -12.00 16.24
CA SER A 169 -3.25 -13.36 16.55
C SER A 169 -4.30 -13.30 17.67
N GLN A 170 -5.48 -13.87 17.46
CA GLN A 170 -6.60 -13.77 18.40
C GLN A 170 -6.37 -14.59 19.70
N HIS A 171 -5.20 -15.23 19.84
CA HIS A 171 -4.95 -16.26 20.86
C HIS A 171 -4.15 -15.83 22.09
N GLY A 172 -3.99 -14.53 22.39
CA GLY A 172 -3.36 -14.21 23.67
C GLY A 172 -3.23 -12.74 23.98
N PHE A 173 -4.28 -12.16 24.57
CA PHE A 173 -4.21 -11.36 25.81
C PHE A 173 -5.56 -11.39 26.56
N GLY A 174 -6.30 -12.50 26.44
CA GLY A 174 -7.55 -12.73 27.15
C GLY A 174 -7.27 -13.45 28.46
N GLY A 175 -7.34 -12.71 29.57
CA GLY A 175 -7.40 -13.31 30.90
C GLY A 175 -8.54 -14.33 30.96
N GLY A 176 -8.19 -15.59 31.26
CA GLY A 176 -9.19 -16.57 31.66
C GLY A 176 -9.84 -16.11 32.97
N PRO A 177 -11.18 -16.09 33.09
CA PRO A 177 -11.83 -15.83 34.36
C PRO A 177 -11.48 -16.99 35.32
N ARG A 178 -10.94 -16.64 36.50
CA ARG A 178 -10.86 -17.56 37.63
C ARG A 178 -12.11 -17.40 38.50
#